data_AF-A0A957SDB9-F1
#
_entry.id   AF-A0A957SDB9-F1
#
_cell.length_a   1.000
_cell.length_b   1.000
_cell.length_c   1.000
_cell.angle_alpha   90.00
_cell.angle_beta   90.00
_cell.angle_gamma   90.00
#
_symmetry.space_group_name_H-M   'P 1'
#
loop_
_entity.id
_entity.type
_entity.pdbx_description
1 polymer ?
#
loop_
_entity_poly.entity_id
_entity_poly.type
_entity_poly.pdbx_seq_one_letter_code
_entity_poly.pdbx_strand_id
1 'polypeptide(L)' 'MYESLGTVTLKSGETVEAGVVKGPDPTWATQLETLLWHKGDPWNWQNARCLERALAVEVYFYVLHRGDDPFANI' A
#
# COMPACT_ATOMS: atom_id res chain seq x y z
N MET A 1 0.50 -8.67 4.89
CA MET A 1 1.94 -8.86 5.12
C MET A 1 2.72 -8.05 4.10
N TYR A 2 3.67 -7.23 4.56
CA TYR A 2 4.60 -6.50 3.70
C TYR A 2 5.74 -7.40 3.17
N GLU A 3 6.11 -7.19 1.91
CA GLU A 3 7.28 -7.76 1.25
C GLU A 3 8.04 -6.64 0.53
N SER A 4 9.36 -6.55 0.78
CA SER A 4 10.24 -5.62 0.06
C SER A 4 10.51 -6.13 -1.34
N LEU A 5 10.41 -5.24 -2.32
CA LEU A 5 10.75 -5.48 -3.73
C LEU A 5 12.09 -4.82 -4.11
N GLY A 6 12.78 -4.23 -3.13
CA GLY A 6 14.02 -3.48 -3.32
C GLY A 6 13.79 -1.97 -3.46
N THR A 7 14.81 -1.26 -3.95
CA THR A 7 14.78 0.21 -4.05
C THR A 7 14.59 0.70 -5.48
N VAL A 8 13.93 1.85 -5.64
CA VAL A 8 13.75 2.55 -6.91
C VAL A 8 14.36 3.95 -6.83
N THR A 9 15.09 4.37 -7.86
CA THR A 9 15.56 5.76 -8.00
C THR A 9 14.52 6.59 -8.75
N LEU A 10 13.99 7.62 -8.09
CA LEU A 10 13.05 8.58 -8.66
C LEU A 10 13.76 9.50 -9.67
N LYS A 11 12.97 10.22 -10.48
CA LYS A 11 13.50 11.23 -11.44
C LYS A 11 14.27 12.37 -10.75
N SER A 12 14.00 12.60 -9.46
CA SER A 12 14.74 13.55 -8.62
C SER A 12 16.15 13.05 -8.25
N GLY A 13 16.47 11.78 -8.51
CA GLY A 13 17.67 11.11 -8.01
C GLY A 13 17.49 10.52 -6.60
N GLU A 14 16.37 10.76 -5.93
CA GLU A 14 16.06 10.18 -4.63
C GLU A 14 15.87 8.66 -4.74
N THR A 15 16.47 7.89 -3.83
CA THR A 15 16.25 6.45 -3.74
C THR A 15 15.20 6.16 -2.66
N VAL A 16 14.17 5.40 -3.02
CA VAL A 16 13.04 5.03 -2.14
C VAL A 16 12.83 3.53 -2.15
N GLU A 17 12.16 3.00 -1.13
CA GLU A 17 11.80 1.59 -1.06
C GLU A 17 10.54 1.31 -1.89
N ALA A 18 10.56 0.22 -2.65
CA ALA A 18 9.40 -0.37 -3.29
C ALA A 18 9.01 -1.64 -2.53
N GLY A 19 7.71 -1.85 -2.34
CA GLY A 19 7.22 -3.05 -1.70
C GLY A 19 5.79 -3.37 -2.06
N VAL A 20 5.34 -4.53 -1.62
CA VAL A 20 3.96 -4.97 -1.76
C VAL A 20 3.39 -5.33 -0.40
N VAL A 21 2.19 -4.82 -0.12
CA VAL A 21 1.39 -5.24 1.04
C VAL A 21 0.33 -6.23 0.56
N LYS A 22 0.41 -7.47 1.04
CA LYS A 22 -0.56 -8.53 0.76
C LYS A 22 -1.69 -8.49 1.80
N GLY A 23 -2.93 -8.29 1.37
CA GLY A 23 -4.09 -8.19 2.27
C GLY A 23 -4.52 -9.56 2.84
N PRO A 24 -5.06 -9.62 4.08
CA PRO A 24 -5.19 -8.52 5.03
C PRO A 24 -3.84 -8.18 5.70
N ASP A 25 -3.67 -6.90 6.05
CA ASP A 25 -2.50 -6.43 6.80
C ASP A 25 -2.91 -5.29 7.75
N PRO A 26 -3.21 -5.60 9.02
CA PRO A 26 -3.63 -4.57 9.98
C PRO A 26 -2.50 -3.59 10.33
N THR A 27 -1.23 -3.95 10.11
CA THR A 27 -0.08 -3.08 10.42
C THR A 27 0.06 -1.96 9.39
N TRP A 28 -0.29 -2.23 8.13
CA TRP A 28 -0.25 -1.25 7.03
C TRP A 28 -1.62 -0.61 6.72
N ALA A 29 -2.69 -1.09 7.35
CA ALA A 29 -4.06 -0.68 7.03
C ALA A 29 -4.24 0.84 7.10
N THR A 30 -3.87 1.46 8.22
CA THR A 30 -4.06 2.91 8.44
C THR A 30 -3.30 3.76 7.44
N GLN A 31 -2.06 3.40 7.12
CA GLN A 31 -1.21 4.13 6.17
C GLN A 31 -1.75 4.00 4.75
N LEU A 32 -2.18 2.79 4.34
CA LEU A 32 -2.75 2.55 3.02
C LEU A 32 -4.12 3.21 2.84
N GLU A 33 -4.97 3.17 3.85
CA GLU A 33 -6.26 3.87 3.84
C GLU A 33 -6.06 5.38 3.72
N THR A 34 -5.08 5.94 4.43
CA THR A 34 -4.74 7.37 4.34
C THR A 34 -4.21 7.72 2.94
N LEU A 35 -3.26 6.95 2.41
CA LEU A 35 -2.70 7.16 1.08
C LEU A 35 -3.78 7.09 -0.01
N LEU A 36 -4.68 6.12 0.08
CA LEU A 36 -5.68 5.81 -0.95
C LEU A 36 -7.01 6.54 -0.76
N TRP A 37 -7.20 7.28 0.33
CA TRP A 37 -8.46 7.97 0.64
C TRP A 37 -8.99 8.84 -0.50
N HIS A 38 -8.09 9.47 -1.25
CA HIS A 38 -8.42 10.34 -2.39
C HIS A 38 -9.15 9.62 -3.55
N LYS A 39 -9.19 8.27 -3.56
CA LYS A 39 -9.96 7.50 -4.53
C LYS A 39 -11.47 7.66 -4.32
N GLY A 40 -11.89 7.96 -3.09
CA GLY A 40 -13.31 8.09 -2.72
C GLY A 40 -14.06 6.76 -2.78
N ASP A 41 -15.36 6.82 -2.54
CA ASP A 41 -16.21 5.63 -2.64
C ASP A 41 -16.48 5.25 -4.12
N PRO A 42 -16.62 3.95 -4.43
CA PRO A 42 -16.65 2.80 -3.50
C PRO A 42 -15.27 2.24 -3.12
N TRP A 43 -14.18 2.84 -3.61
CA TRP A 43 -12.83 2.32 -3.47
C TRP A 43 -12.32 2.35 -2.03
N ASN A 44 -12.65 3.40 -1.28
CA ASN A 44 -12.28 3.50 0.13
C ASN A 44 -12.87 2.33 0.95
N TRP A 45 -14.16 2.03 0.76
CA TRP A 45 -14.79 0.87 1.37
C TRP A 45 -14.12 -0.44 0.95
N GLN A 46 -13.84 -0.63 -0.34
CA GLN A 46 -13.20 -1.87 -0.83
C GLN A 46 -11.81 -2.05 -0.21
N ASN A 47 -10.98 -1.01 -0.21
CA ASN A 47 -9.63 -1.04 0.33
C ASN A 47 -9.64 -1.42 1.81
N ALA A 48 -10.50 -0.78 2.61
CA ALA A 48 -10.69 -1.13 4.02
C ALA A 48 -11.05 -2.61 4.18
N ARG A 49 -11.99 -3.14 3.37
CA ARG A 49 -12.37 -4.57 3.45
C ARG A 49 -11.23 -5.52 3.10
N CYS A 50 -10.40 -5.17 2.12
CA CYS A 50 -9.24 -5.97 1.75
C CYS A 50 -8.13 -5.96 2.81
N LEU A 51 -8.02 -4.88 3.58
CA LEU A 51 -7.00 -4.72 4.62
C LEU A 51 -7.43 -5.33 5.97
N GLU A 52 -8.73 -5.31 6.27
CA GLU A 52 -9.31 -5.84 7.52
C GLU A 52 -9.41 -7.37 7.58
N ARG A 53 -9.72 -8.03 6.45
CA ARG A 53 -10.07 -9.45 6.43
C ARG A 53 -9.60 -10.17 5.17
N ALA A 54 -9.36 -11.47 5.31
CA ALA A 54 -9.10 -12.34 4.17
C ALA A 54 -10.36 -12.47 3.30
N LEU A 55 -10.17 -12.40 1.99
CA LEU A 55 -11.20 -12.57 0.98
C LEU A 55 -10.87 -13.79 0.12
N ALA A 56 -11.81 -14.24 -0.71
CA ALA A 56 -11.59 -15.33 -1.68
C ALA A 56 -10.72 -14.92 -2.88
N VAL A 57 -10.08 -13.75 -2.81
CA VAL A 57 -9.21 -13.17 -3.82
C VAL A 57 -7.94 -12.68 -3.17
N GLU A 58 -6.82 -12.80 -3.88
CA GLU A 58 -5.56 -12.22 -3.43
C GLU A 58 -5.56 -10.72 -3.69
N VAL A 59 -5.12 -9.95 -2.71
CA VAL A 59 -5.07 -8.48 -2.81
C VAL A 59 -3.65 -8.01 -2.55
N TYR A 60 -3.14 -7.21 -3.48
CA TYR A 60 -1.78 -6.69 -3.47
C TYR A 60 -1.83 -5.16 -3.59
N PHE A 61 -1.20 -4.47 -2.65
CA PHE A 61 -1.00 -3.01 -2.70
C PHE A 61 0.48 -2.74 -2.91
N TYR A 62 0.86 -2.41 -4.14
CA TYR A 62 2.24 -2.03 -4.46
C TYR A 62 2.45 -0.56 -4.10
N VAL A 63 3.50 -0.27 -3.34
CA VAL A 63 3.75 1.06 -2.81
C VAL A 63 5.20 1.46 -2.91
N LEU A 64 5.42 2.76 -3.07
CA LEU A 64 6.67 3.42 -2.74
C LEU A 64 6.55 4.07 -1.37
N HIS A 65 7.57 3.90 -0.53
CA HIS A 65 7.56 4.41 0.82
C HIS A 65 8.92 4.93 1.28
N ARG A 66 8.89 5.72 2.35
CA ARG A 66 10.07 6.17 3.11
C ARG A 66 9.94 5.65 4.54
N GLY A 67 10.54 4.49 4.82
CA GLY A 67 10.38 3.83 6.12
C GLY A 67 8.97 3.27 6.27
N ASP A 68 8.17 3.84 7.17
CA ASP A 68 6.79 3.41 7.39
C ASP A 68 5.75 4.34 6.72
N ASP A 69 6.20 5.34 5.96
CA ASP A 69 5.34 6.34 5.30
C ASP A 69 5.21 6.08 3.78
N PRO A 70 4.10 5.45 3.33
CA PRO A 70 3.85 5.27 1.91
C PRO A 70 3.31 6.55 1.27
N PHE A 71 3.92 6.96 0.16
CA PHE A 71 3.56 8.21 -0.52
C PHE A 71 3.03 8.01 -1.94
N ALA A 72 3.16 6.80 -2.49
CA ALA A 72 2.61 6.45 -3.80
C ALA A 72 2.16 4.99 -3.84
N ASN A 73 1.03 4.74 -4.49
CA ASN A 73 0.64 3.42 -4.97
C ASN A 73 1.02 3.32 -6.45
N ILE A 74 1.68 2.23 -6.82
CA ILE A 74 2.24 1.99 -8.16
C ILE A 74 1.63 0.77 -8.83
#